data_AF-A0A7W0PBP1-F1
#
_entry.id   AF-A0A7W0PBP1-F1
#
_cell.length_a   1.000
_cell.length_b   1.000
_cell.length_c   1.000
_cell.angle_alpha   90.00
_cell.angle_beta   90.00
_cell.angle_gamma   90.00
#
_symmetry.space_group_name_H-M   'P 1'
#
loop_
_entity.id
_entity.type
_entity.pdbx_description
1 polymer ?
#
loop_
_entity_poly.entity_id
_entity_poly.type
_entity_poly.pdbx_seq_one_letter_code
_entity_poly.pdbx_strand_id
1 'polypeptide(L)'
;MADDFDTSGRKLTTSKGIDTEELTGRTFPYQFDLTLVEDIDLNEATPGQDINWLEDIHLMQEGGMNAVFDRYTNAFLKIHFDIPEGREDEFARKVLIKHLQEGNSYGIWLKHKHAKFAQPELGSWLAGSQTVGENWKPAQLEGWQPPLH
;
A
#
# COMPACT_ATOMS: atom_id res chain seq x y z
N MET A 1 -20.67 -15.05 -15.86
CA MET A 1 -21.43 -13.80 -15.73
C MET A 1 -20.40 -12.75 -15.35
N ALA A 2 -20.05 -11.87 -16.30
CA ALA A 2 -19.16 -10.76 -16.02
C ALA A 2 -20.01 -9.67 -15.38
N ASP A 3 -19.73 -9.34 -14.12
CA ASP A 3 -20.25 -8.11 -13.55
C ASP A 3 -19.56 -6.96 -14.29
N ASP A 4 -20.36 -6.26 -15.10
CA ASP A 4 -19.96 -5.00 -15.71
C ASP A 4 -19.58 -4.02 -14.61
N PHE A 5 -18.34 -3.54 -14.67
CA PHE A 5 -17.88 -2.42 -13.85
C PHE A 5 -18.60 -1.15 -14.32
N ASP A 6 -19.79 -0.89 -13.79
CA ASP A 6 -20.50 0.37 -14.02
C ASP A 6 -19.76 1.52 -13.34
N THR A 7 -19.11 2.35 -14.16
CA THR A 7 -18.33 3.51 -13.72
C THR A 7 -19.14 4.81 -13.77
N SER A 8 -20.41 4.77 -14.17
CA SER A 8 -21.24 5.97 -14.37
C SER A 8 -21.46 6.81 -13.11
N GLY A 9 -21.35 6.19 -11.93
CA GLY A 9 -21.43 6.86 -10.63
C GLY A 9 -20.10 7.37 -10.08
N ARG A 10 -18.96 7.05 -10.71
CA ARG A 10 -17.64 7.50 -10.21
C ARG A 10 -17.45 8.97 -10.56
N LYS A 11 -17.56 9.84 -9.55
CA LYS A 11 -17.02 11.19 -9.64
C LYS A 11 -15.50 11.08 -9.55
N LEU A 12 -14.80 11.54 -10.59
CA LEU A 12 -13.38 11.82 -10.49
C LEU A 12 -13.22 12.86 -9.37
N THR A 13 -12.57 12.46 -8.28
CA THR A 13 -12.20 13.39 -7.22
C THR A 13 -11.22 14.39 -7.81
N THR A 14 -11.42 15.68 -7.55
CA THR A 14 -10.48 16.73 -7.98
C THR A 14 -9.28 16.82 -7.04
N SER A 15 -9.12 15.89 -6.10
CA SER A 15 -7.94 15.77 -5.25
C SER A 15 -6.74 15.46 -6.14
N LYS A 16 -5.59 16.06 -5.80
CA LYS A 16 -4.36 15.90 -6.57
C LYS A 16 -3.61 14.62 -6.23
N GLY A 17 -4.00 13.91 -5.16
CA GLY A 17 -3.49 12.61 -4.77
C GLY A 17 -4.46 11.46 -4.99
N ILE A 18 -3.89 10.27 -5.13
CA ILE A 18 -4.61 8.99 -5.12
C ILE A 18 -4.67 8.53 -3.66
N ASP A 19 -5.86 8.24 -3.15
CA ASP A 19 -6.10 7.82 -1.77
C ASP A 19 -6.20 6.29 -1.68
N THR A 20 -5.56 5.69 -0.67
CA THR A 20 -5.55 4.23 -0.52
C THR A 20 -6.94 3.66 -0.22
N GLU A 21 -7.77 4.34 0.58
CA GLU A 21 -9.14 3.89 0.84
C GLU A 21 -10.00 4.00 -0.44
N GLU A 22 -9.79 5.04 -1.25
CA GLU A 22 -10.45 5.18 -2.56
C GLU A 22 -10.06 4.06 -3.54
N LEU A 23 -8.76 3.74 -3.64
CA LEU A 23 -8.26 2.65 -4.49
C LEU A 23 -8.79 1.28 -4.06
N THR A 24 -8.85 1.05 -2.74
CA THR A 24 -9.15 -0.27 -2.17
C THR A 24 -10.63 -0.47 -1.88
N GLY A 25 -11.41 0.61 -1.76
CA GLY A 25 -12.79 0.59 -1.28
C GLY A 25 -12.90 0.14 0.19
N ARG A 26 -11.83 0.30 0.98
CA ARG A 26 -11.73 -0.19 2.37
C ARG A 26 -11.16 0.87 3.28
N THR A 27 -11.60 0.84 4.52
CA THR A 27 -11.11 1.68 5.60
C THR A 27 -10.24 0.87 6.55
N PHE A 28 -9.12 1.44 7.00
CA PHE A 28 -8.17 0.75 7.86
C PHE A 28 -8.15 1.34 9.28
N PRO A 29 -8.37 0.53 10.34
CA PRO A 29 -8.50 1.03 11.71
C PRO A 29 -7.32 1.88 12.22
N TYR A 30 -6.09 1.52 11.85
CA TYR A 30 -4.88 2.26 12.26
C TYR A 30 -4.76 3.66 11.66
N GLN A 31 -5.64 4.07 10.74
CA GLN A 31 -5.72 5.46 10.29
C GLN A 31 -6.47 6.35 11.30
N PHE A 32 -7.25 5.76 12.21
CA PHE A 32 -8.16 6.47 13.12
C PHE A 32 -7.80 6.29 14.59
N ASP A 33 -7.01 5.26 14.92
CA ASP A 33 -6.62 4.95 16.30
C ASP A 33 -5.10 4.85 16.42
N LEU A 34 -4.52 5.84 17.11
CA LEU A 34 -3.09 5.93 17.39
C LEU A 34 -2.56 4.70 18.15
N THR A 35 -3.38 4.11 19.03
CA THR A 35 -2.95 2.99 19.88
C THR A 35 -2.63 1.73 19.08
N LEU A 36 -3.17 1.61 17.86
CA LEU A 36 -2.93 0.48 16.96
C LEU A 36 -1.58 0.50 16.26
N VAL A 37 -0.81 1.59 16.41
CA VAL A 37 0.50 1.76 15.79
C VAL A 37 1.59 2.15 16.80
N GLU A 38 1.21 2.45 18.04
CA GLU A 38 2.13 2.99 19.05
C GLU A 38 3.26 2.01 19.40
N ASP A 39 2.94 0.71 19.45
CA ASP A 39 3.81 -0.39 19.83
C ASP A 39 4.74 -0.87 18.70
N ILE A 40 4.61 -0.31 17.49
CA ILE A 40 5.47 -0.67 16.35
C ILE A 40 6.90 -0.22 16.62
N ASP A 41 7.80 -1.20 16.75
CA ASP A 41 9.24 -0.96 16.78
C ASP A 41 9.76 -0.74 15.36
N LEU A 42 10.10 0.52 15.04
CA LEU A 42 10.64 0.90 13.74
C LEU A 42 12.00 0.27 13.47
N ASN A 43 12.84 0.05 14.50
CA ASN A 43 14.15 -0.59 14.30
C ASN A 43 13.98 -2.07 13.98
N GLU A 44 13.07 -2.75 14.65
CA GLU A 44 12.75 -4.16 14.38
C GLU A 44 12.09 -4.34 13.01
N ALA A 45 11.18 -3.43 12.64
CA ALA A 45 10.48 -3.48 11.36
C ALA A 45 11.41 -3.25 10.16
N THR A 46 12.61 -2.68 10.39
CA THR A 46 13.55 -2.31 9.33
C THR A 46 14.96 -2.83 9.63
N PRO A 47 15.15 -4.15 9.70
CA PRO A 47 16.40 -4.74 10.11
C PRO A 47 17.46 -4.57 9.01
N GLY A 48 18.51 -3.80 9.29
CA GLY A 48 19.62 -3.56 8.36
C GLY A 48 20.53 -2.42 8.82
N GLN A 49 21.78 -2.37 8.32
CA GLN A 49 22.72 -1.28 8.63
C GLN A 49 22.51 -0.02 7.77
N ASP A 50 21.66 -0.10 6.73
CA ASP A 50 21.48 0.95 5.73
C ASP A 50 20.03 1.45 5.76
N ILE A 51 19.76 2.37 6.70
CA ILE A 51 18.42 2.80 7.15
C ILE A 51 17.82 3.93 6.27
N ASN A 52 18.45 4.24 5.14
CA ASN A 52 18.17 5.43 4.34
C ASN A 52 16.70 5.55 3.86
N TRP A 53 15.92 4.46 3.82
CA TRP A 53 14.56 4.50 3.28
C TRP A 53 13.48 4.87 4.30
N LEU A 54 13.67 4.61 5.61
CA LEU A 54 12.75 5.08 6.66
C LEU A 54 12.88 6.59 6.84
N GLU A 55 14.11 7.09 6.75
CA GLU A 55 14.42 8.50 6.92
C GLU A 55 13.70 9.36 5.87
N ASP A 56 13.56 8.84 4.63
CA ASP A 56 12.78 9.44 3.53
C ASP A 56 11.27 9.51 3.79
N ILE A 57 10.74 8.83 4.80
CA ILE A 57 9.32 8.87 5.14
C ILE A 57 9.09 10.05 6.06
N HIS A 58 8.29 10.99 5.59
CA HIS A 58 7.87 12.18 6.32
C HIS A 58 6.36 12.29 6.37
N LEU A 59 5.86 12.97 7.40
CA LEU A 59 4.46 13.38 7.41
C LEU A 59 4.23 14.37 6.26
N MET A 60 3.20 14.10 5.48
CA MET A 60 2.75 14.95 4.38
C MET A 60 1.31 15.39 4.64
N GLN A 61 0.76 16.17 3.70
CA GLN A 61 -0.66 16.50 3.71
C GLN A 61 -1.28 16.24 2.34
N GLU A 62 -2.45 15.63 2.34
CA GLU A 62 -3.30 15.47 1.15
C GLU A 62 -4.68 16.04 1.45
N GLY A 63 -5.11 17.03 0.65
CA GLY A 63 -6.40 17.69 0.87
C GLY A 63 -6.55 18.38 2.24
N GLY A 64 -5.43 18.83 2.83
CA GLY A 64 -5.41 19.45 4.16
C GLY A 64 -5.48 18.48 5.34
N MET A 65 -5.45 17.17 5.08
CA MET A 65 -5.33 16.14 6.11
C MET A 65 -3.92 15.59 6.17
N ASN A 66 -3.44 15.30 7.38
CA ASN A 66 -2.20 14.57 7.61
C ASN A 66 -2.23 13.24 6.85
N ALA A 67 -1.13 12.92 6.17
CA ALA A 67 -1.03 11.69 5.39
C ALA A 67 0.42 11.22 5.27
N VAL A 68 0.60 9.93 5.00
CA VAL A 68 1.88 9.34 4.62
C VAL A 68 1.78 8.73 3.22
N PHE A 69 2.83 8.88 2.42
CA PHE A 69 2.86 8.37 1.04
C PHE A 69 3.37 6.93 0.99
N ASP A 70 2.54 6.01 0.49
CA ASP A 70 2.93 4.65 0.17
C ASP A 70 3.55 4.60 -1.23
N ARG A 71 4.89 4.56 -1.30
CA ARG A 71 5.64 4.42 -2.56
C ARG A 71 5.31 3.12 -3.30
N TYR A 72 4.79 2.09 -2.61
CA TYR A 72 4.46 0.81 -3.23
C TYR A 72 3.22 0.88 -4.12
N THR A 73 2.27 1.75 -3.76
CA THR A 73 1.03 1.98 -4.51
C THR A 73 0.98 3.33 -5.22
N ASN A 74 1.91 4.23 -4.88
CA ASN A 74 1.84 5.65 -5.23
C ASN A 74 0.53 6.31 -4.74
N ALA A 75 0.10 5.97 -3.53
CA ALA A 75 -1.11 6.49 -2.92
C ALA A 75 -0.84 7.03 -1.50
N PHE A 76 -1.71 7.92 -1.03
CA PHE A 76 -1.67 8.48 0.31
C PHE A 76 -2.53 7.66 1.28
N LEU A 77 -1.99 7.43 2.47
CA LEU A 77 -2.70 6.96 3.65
C LEU A 77 -2.97 8.16 4.55
N LYS A 78 -4.24 8.55 4.67
CA LYS A 78 -4.64 9.63 5.57
C LYS A 78 -4.58 9.19 7.03
N ILE A 79 -4.22 10.12 7.90
CA ILE A 79 -4.14 9.95 9.35
C ILE A 79 -5.18 10.89 9.97
N HIS A 80 -6.14 10.31 10.67
CA HIS A 80 -7.32 11.01 11.22
C HIS A 80 -7.25 11.27 12.72
N PHE A 81 -6.23 10.74 13.40
CA PHE A 81 -5.97 11.02 14.81
C PHE A 81 -4.99 12.17 14.99
N ASP A 82 -5.04 12.80 16.16
CA ASP A 82 -4.09 13.85 16.55
C ASP A 82 -2.70 13.22 16.78
N ILE A 83 -1.71 13.70 16.03
CA ILE A 83 -0.33 13.26 16.18
C ILE A 83 0.34 14.12 17.27
N PRO A 84 1.00 13.52 18.27
CA PRO A 84 1.75 14.27 19.27
C PRO A 84 2.83 15.15 18.63
N GLU A 85 2.95 16.40 19.10
CA GLU A 85 3.94 17.36 18.61
C GLU A 85 5.37 16.80 18.73
N GLY A 86 6.16 16.95 17.67
CA GLY A 86 7.54 16.44 17.59
C GLY A 86 7.65 14.95 17.28
N ARG A 87 6.53 14.25 17.05
CA ARG A 87 6.48 12.82 16.66
C ARG A 87 5.83 12.60 15.29
N GLU A 88 5.71 13.64 14.48
CA GLU A 88 5.01 13.65 13.19
C GLU A 88 5.53 12.57 12.24
N ASP A 89 6.83 12.60 11.96
CA ASP A 89 7.46 11.62 11.06
C ASP A 89 7.51 10.21 11.68
N GLU A 90 7.61 10.12 13.01
CA GLU A 90 7.56 8.82 13.70
C GLU A 90 6.21 8.13 13.46
N PHE A 91 5.09 8.85 13.65
CA PHE A 91 3.77 8.28 13.42
C PHE A 91 3.45 8.07 11.95
N ALA A 92 3.95 8.93 11.05
CA ALA A 92 3.87 8.67 9.61
C ALA A 92 4.52 7.34 9.24
N ARG A 93 5.74 7.09 9.74
CA ARG A 93 6.46 5.81 9.56
C ARG A 93 5.67 4.65 10.15
N LYS A 94 5.21 4.76 11.40
CA LYS A 94 4.47 3.69 12.08
C LYS A 94 3.19 3.30 11.34
N VAL A 95 2.42 4.28 10.88
CA VAL A 95 1.21 4.03 10.07
C VAL A 95 1.56 3.31 8.76
N LEU A 96 2.60 3.74 8.05
CA LEU A 96 3.02 3.06 6.82
C LEU A 96 3.51 1.64 7.07
N ILE A 97 4.33 1.43 8.12
CA ILE A 97 4.80 0.10 8.50
C ILE A 97 3.64 -0.83 8.83
N LYS A 98 2.67 -0.38 9.64
CA LYS A 98 1.46 -1.15 9.94
C LYS A 98 0.72 -1.57 8.68
N HIS A 99 0.54 -0.61 7.77
CA HIS A 99 -0.12 -0.83 6.49
C HIS A 99 0.57 -1.91 5.65
N LEU A 100 1.90 -1.88 5.59
CA LEU A 100 2.71 -2.83 4.82
C LEU A 100 2.76 -4.22 5.48
N GLN A 101 2.93 -4.29 6.80
CA GLN A 101 2.98 -5.54 7.57
C GLN A 101 1.66 -6.31 7.53
N GLU A 102 0.53 -5.60 7.50
CA GLU A 102 -0.79 -6.21 7.32
C GLU A 102 -1.13 -6.53 5.85
N GLY A 103 -0.21 -6.25 4.92
CA GLY A 103 -0.40 -6.52 3.50
C GLY A 103 -1.50 -5.68 2.87
N ASN A 104 -1.84 -4.52 3.45
CA ASN A 104 -2.97 -3.69 3.03
C ASN A 104 -2.65 -2.79 1.83
N SER A 105 -1.37 -2.70 1.46
CA SER A 105 -0.95 -1.97 0.27
C SER A 105 -1.53 -2.61 -0.98
N TYR A 106 -2.26 -1.83 -1.77
CA TYR A 106 -2.89 -2.30 -3.01
C TYR A 106 -1.88 -2.98 -3.96
N GLY A 107 -0.62 -2.54 -3.97
CA GLY A 107 0.45 -3.15 -4.77
C GLY A 107 0.75 -4.58 -4.33
N ILE A 108 0.63 -4.88 -3.03
CA ILE A 108 0.76 -6.24 -2.48
C ILE A 108 -0.38 -7.12 -2.98
N TRP A 109 -1.62 -6.62 -2.97
CA TRP A 109 -2.77 -7.37 -3.51
C TRP A 109 -2.63 -7.67 -5.00
N LEU A 110 -2.13 -6.72 -5.78
CA LEU A 110 -1.89 -6.92 -7.21
C LEU A 110 -0.87 -8.04 -7.47
N LYS A 111 0.11 -8.26 -6.58
CA LYS A 111 1.07 -9.37 -6.74
C LYS A 111 0.39 -10.73 -6.79
N HIS A 112 -0.60 -10.97 -5.93
CA HIS A 112 -1.32 -12.26 -5.90
C HIS A 112 -1.88 -12.65 -7.26
N LYS A 113 -2.35 -11.66 -8.01
CA LYS A 113 -2.99 -11.86 -9.31
C LYS A 113 -2.02 -11.73 -10.49
N HIS A 114 -1.00 -10.89 -10.38
CA HIS A 114 -0.22 -10.42 -11.52
C HIS A 114 1.28 -10.68 -11.42
N ALA A 115 1.80 -11.17 -10.29
CA ALA A 115 3.21 -11.51 -10.18
C ALA A 115 3.58 -12.58 -11.22
N LYS A 116 4.50 -12.24 -12.12
CA LYS A 116 4.99 -13.13 -13.17
C LYS A 116 6.11 -14.06 -12.70
N PHE A 117 6.86 -13.63 -11.70
CA PHE A 117 8.02 -14.35 -11.17
C PHE A 117 7.83 -14.56 -9.67
N ALA A 118 8.33 -15.70 -9.18
CA ALA A 118 8.34 -16.07 -7.78
C ALA A 118 9.03 -14.98 -6.94
N GLN A 119 8.33 -14.47 -5.94
CA GLN A 119 8.84 -13.46 -5.02
C GLN A 119 8.06 -13.48 -3.70
N PRO A 120 8.65 -13.03 -2.58
CA PRO A 120 7.90 -12.86 -1.34
C PRO A 120 6.78 -11.83 -1.50
N GLU A 121 5.60 -12.14 -0.98
CA GLU A 121 4.41 -11.29 -1.02
C GLU A 121 4.65 -9.96 -0.32
N LEU A 122 5.06 -10.02 0.95
CA LEU A 122 5.32 -8.87 1.82
C LEU A 122 6.80 -8.47 1.81
N GLY A 123 7.64 -9.07 0.97
CA GLY A 123 9.06 -8.71 0.90
C GLY A 123 9.77 -8.87 2.25
N SER A 124 10.54 -7.85 2.63
CA SER A 124 11.26 -7.77 3.90
C SER A 124 10.39 -7.35 5.10
N TRP A 125 9.11 -7.01 4.90
CA TRP A 125 8.23 -6.51 5.96
C TRP A 125 7.79 -7.59 6.95
N LEU A 126 7.77 -8.85 6.51
CA LEU A 126 7.39 -9.98 7.32
C LEU A 126 8.24 -11.19 6.96
N ALA A 127 9.00 -11.70 7.94
CA ALA A 127 9.74 -12.93 7.78
C ALA A 127 8.80 -14.11 7.47
N GLY A 128 9.19 -14.97 6.53
CA GLY A 128 8.38 -16.13 6.15
C GLY A 128 7.11 -15.78 5.35
N SER A 129 7.03 -14.58 4.77
CA SER A 129 5.95 -14.21 3.85
C SER A 129 5.80 -15.23 2.71
N GLN A 130 4.55 -15.49 2.31
CA GLN A 130 4.22 -16.42 1.23
C GLN A 130 4.92 -16.02 -0.07
N THR A 131 5.30 -17.01 -0.88
CA THR A 131 5.78 -16.76 -2.25
C THR A 131 4.60 -16.64 -3.20
N VAL A 132 4.59 -15.59 -4.02
CA VAL A 132 3.59 -15.33 -5.08
C VAL A 132 4.25 -15.37 -6.45
N GLY A 133 3.46 -15.67 -7.49
CA GLY A 133 3.93 -15.70 -8.87
C GLY A 133 4.53 -17.03 -9.34
N GLU A 134 4.43 -18.10 -8.54
CA GLU A 134 4.89 -19.45 -8.91
C GLU A 134 4.07 -20.09 -10.05
N ASN A 135 2.80 -19.68 -10.20
CA ASN A 135 1.83 -20.29 -11.10
C ASN A 135 1.26 -19.30 -12.13
N TRP A 136 2.04 -18.29 -12.51
CA TRP A 136 1.58 -17.27 -13.44
C TRP A 136 1.23 -17.87 -14.81
N LYS A 137 0.10 -17.45 -15.36
CA LYS A 137 -0.33 -17.78 -16.73
C LYS A 137 -0.47 -16.50 -17.54
N PRO A 138 -0.01 -16.48 -18.80
CA PRO A 138 -0.20 -15.33 -19.67
C PRO A 138 -1.70 -15.05 -19.86
N ALA A 139 -2.06 -13.77 -19.85
CA ALA A 139 -3.40 -13.36 -20.22
C ALA A 139 -3.68 -13.79 -21.66
N GLN A 140 -4.77 -14.53 -21.86
CA GLN A 140 -5.25 -14.88 -23.19
C GLN A 140 -6.34 -13.88 -23.57
N LEU A 141 -6.14 -13.17 -24.68
CA LEU A 141 -7.16 -12.34 -25.29
C LEU A 141 -7.95 -13.20 -26.27
N GLU A 142 -9.27 -13.30 -26.08
CA GLU A 142 -10.14 -14.05 -26.98
C GLU A 142 -10.01 -13.53 -28.41
N GLY A 143 -9.76 -14.42 -29.37
CA GLY A 143 -9.57 -14.08 -30.78
C GLY A 143 -8.21 -13.44 -31.13
N TRP A 144 -7.33 -13.18 -30.16
CA TRP A 144 -5.98 -12.70 -30.45
C TRP A 144 -5.05 -13.85 -30.83
N GLN A 145 -4.43 -13.76 -32.00
CA GLN A 145 -3.36 -14.65 -32.42
C GLN A 145 -2.03 -13.89 -32.48
N PRO A 146 -0.92 -14.47 -32.00
CA PRO A 146 0.38 -13.85 -32.13
C PRO A 146 0.73 -13.65 -33.61
N PRO A 147 1.39 -12.54 -33.99
CA PRO A 147 1.82 -12.34 -35.36
C PRO A 147 2.76 -13.48 -35.79
N LEU A 148 2.56 -13.98 -37.03
CA LEU A 148 3.47 -14.91 -37.66
C LEU A 148 4.82 -14.17 -37.85
N HIS A 149 5.85 -14.69 -37.19
CA HIS A 149 7.22 -14.17 -37.22
C HIS A 149 7.73 -13.92 -38.63
#